data_AF-A0A937TE33-F1
#
_entry.id   AF-A0A937TE33-F1
#
_cell.length_a   1.000
_cell.length_b   1.000
_cell.length_c   1.000
_cell.angle_alpha   90.00
_cell.angle_beta   90.00
_cell.angle_gamma   90.00
#
_symmetry.space_group_name_H-M   'P 1'
#
loop_
_entity.id
_entity.type
_entity.pdbx_description
1 polymer ?
#
loop_
_entity_poly.entity_id
_entity_poly.type
_entity_poly.pdbx_seq_one_letter_code
_entity_poly.pdbx_strand_id
1 'polypeptide(L)'
;MKKFLSYILLLFIAVSFLGLSSCYPEWKIAKSYIDSKPDLSVMVLPTDYIFKNNLKIDEAGDTTEMTVRELDSALIAGSLFLKDISDSIFLETFINSMIVEFEKLGFKVYTESSLDSFLFIRSTAYILNIAQLEVEEHYYEYEDSENFDDYVYYKTIDLNALSFNNWFELTKLNPKEEGRKVFYATETIADRINGYFTENIFTGEVKYKYYISEIDTDIIYRYCEILGRRYAGYTYDYILNEYIAKNFPANKKRRYYMRYNRQNNSLDPASRNRFIILED
;
A
#
# COMPACT_ATOMS: atom_id res chain seq x y z
N MET A 1 7.42 -46.82 -38.55
CA MET A 1 8.00 -45.49 -38.23
C MET A 1 6.97 -44.37 -38.09
N LYS A 2 6.14 -44.05 -39.11
CA LYS A 2 5.18 -42.92 -39.03
C LYS A 2 4.17 -43.00 -37.88
N LYS A 3 3.64 -44.19 -37.56
CA LYS A 3 2.71 -44.38 -36.44
C LYS A 3 3.38 -44.17 -35.07
N PHE A 4 4.62 -44.64 -34.91
CA PHE A 4 5.39 -44.48 -33.67
C PHE A 4 5.73 -43.00 -33.38
N LEU A 5 6.11 -42.25 -34.41
CA LEU A 5 6.34 -40.81 -34.31
C LEU A 5 5.06 -40.03 -33.96
N SER A 6 3.91 -40.47 -34.47
CA SER A 6 2.60 -39.90 -34.15
C SER A 6 2.18 -40.11 -32.69
N TYR A 7 2.49 -41.27 -32.11
CA TYR A 7 2.20 -41.55 -30.69
C TYR A 7 3.11 -40.73 -29.76
N ILE A 8 4.38 -40.54 -30.12
CA ILE A 8 5.31 -39.69 -29.37
C ILE A 8 4.86 -38.22 -29.38
N LEU A 9 4.40 -37.72 -30.53
CA LEU A 9 3.87 -36.36 -30.65
C LEU A 9 2.60 -36.15 -29.81
N LEU A 10 1.67 -37.11 -29.83
CA LEU A 10 0.46 -37.10 -28.98
C LEU A 10 0.80 -37.17 -27.48
N LEU A 11 1.81 -37.95 -27.10
CA LEU A 11 2.30 -38.03 -25.73
C LEU A 11 2.94 -36.71 -25.28
N PHE A 12 3.73 -36.07 -26.15
CA PHE A 12 4.31 -34.75 -25.88
C PHE A 12 3.23 -33.68 -25.73
N ILE A 13 2.20 -33.66 -26.59
CA ILE A 13 1.07 -32.73 -26.46
C ILE A 13 0.31 -32.99 -25.16
N ALA A 14 0.06 -34.26 -24.79
CA ALA A 14 -0.61 -34.60 -23.54
C ALA A 14 0.21 -34.22 -22.30
N VAL A 15 1.53 -34.44 -22.31
CA VAL A 15 2.44 -34.05 -21.21
C VAL A 15 2.59 -32.53 -21.13
N SER A 16 2.62 -31.82 -22.26
CA SER A 16 2.61 -30.35 -22.30
C SER A 16 1.28 -29.77 -21.80
N PHE A 17 0.14 -30.42 -22.07
CA PHE A 17 -1.15 -30.02 -21.50
C PHE A 17 -1.24 -30.26 -19.98
N LEU A 18 -0.60 -31.32 -19.47
CA LEU A 18 -0.51 -31.58 -18.02
C LEU A 18 0.43 -30.59 -17.29
N GLY A 19 1.39 -29.98 -18.01
CA GLY A 19 2.27 -28.93 -17.48
C GLY A 19 1.60 -27.56 -17.27
N LEU A 20 0.47 -27.29 -17.95
CA LEU A 20 -0.27 -26.04 -17.82
C LEU A 20 -1.19 -26.00 -16.59
N SER A 21 -1.30 -27.11 -15.85
CA SER A 21 -2.07 -27.22 -14.59
C SER A 21 -1.31 -26.74 -13.34
N SER A 22 -0.14 -26.11 -13.48
CA SER A 22 0.59 -25.52 -12.34
C SER A 22 0.01 -24.18 -11.89
N CYS A 23 -1.31 -24.04 -11.83
CA CYS A 23 -1.93 -22.96 -11.08
C CYS A 23 -1.92 -23.34 -9.59
N TYR A 24 -1.36 -22.47 -8.75
CA TYR A 24 -1.35 -22.66 -7.31
C TYR A 24 -2.77 -22.92 -6.79
N PRO A 25 -3.01 -23.87 -5.86
CA PRO A 25 -4.35 -24.13 -5.32
C PRO A 25 -5.05 -22.88 -4.78
N GLU A 26 -4.28 -21.97 -4.18
CA GLU A 26 -4.71 -20.65 -3.72
C GLU A 26 -5.33 -19.84 -4.85
N TRP A 27 -4.70 -19.84 -6.04
CA TRP A 27 -5.16 -19.13 -7.22
C TRP A 27 -6.53 -19.64 -7.66
N LYS A 28 -6.74 -20.96 -7.69
CA LYS A 28 -8.04 -21.54 -8.10
C LYS A 28 -9.16 -21.14 -7.14
N ILE A 29 -8.90 -21.20 -5.83
CA ILE A 29 -9.89 -20.82 -4.81
C ILE A 29 -10.17 -19.32 -4.88
N ALA A 30 -9.13 -18.50 -5.02
CA ALA A 30 -9.26 -17.05 -5.17
C ALA A 30 -10.04 -16.67 -6.43
N LYS A 31 -9.75 -17.30 -7.58
CA LYS A 31 -10.48 -17.07 -8.83
C LYS A 31 -11.95 -17.43 -8.68
N SER A 32 -12.26 -18.54 -8.02
CA SER A 32 -13.64 -18.93 -7.70
C SER A 32 -14.37 -17.89 -6.84
N TYR A 33 -13.68 -17.29 -5.87
CA TYR A 33 -14.24 -16.21 -5.06
C TYR A 33 -14.57 -14.99 -5.91
N ILE A 34 -13.60 -14.51 -6.71
CA ILE A 34 -13.78 -13.34 -7.58
C ILE A 34 -14.93 -13.58 -8.57
N ASP A 35 -14.96 -14.74 -9.22
CA ASP A 35 -15.96 -15.08 -10.23
C ASP A 35 -17.37 -15.25 -9.64
N SER A 36 -17.47 -15.63 -8.37
CA SER A 36 -18.76 -15.73 -7.68
C SER A 36 -19.42 -14.38 -7.41
N LYS A 37 -18.67 -13.27 -7.52
CA LYS A 37 -19.14 -11.90 -7.23
C LYS A 37 -19.90 -11.84 -5.90
N PRO A 38 -19.22 -12.11 -4.77
CA PRO A 38 -19.87 -12.22 -3.47
C PRO A 38 -20.61 -10.93 -3.13
N ASP A 39 -21.80 -11.06 -2.54
CA ASP A 39 -22.56 -9.91 -2.03
C ASP A 39 -21.92 -9.42 -0.74
N LEU A 40 -21.01 -8.44 -0.89
CA LEU A 40 -20.26 -7.83 0.19
C LEU A 40 -20.78 -6.42 0.47
N SER A 41 -20.82 -6.06 1.75
CA SER A 41 -21.07 -4.69 2.20
C SER A 41 -19.94 -4.22 3.09
N VAL A 42 -19.59 -2.94 2.98
CA VAL A 42 -18.59 -2.32 3.86
C VAL A 42 -19.10 -0.97 4.34
N MET A 43 -18.97 -0.72 5.63
CA MET A 43 -19.10 0.60 6.21
C MET A 43 -17.71 1.19 6.40
N VAL A 44 -17.47 2.38 5.87
CA VAL A 44 -16.22 3.12 6.07
C VAL A 44 -16.46 4.19 7.13
N LEU A 45 -15.70 4.12 8.22
CA LEU A 45 -15.70 5.12 9.28
C LEU A 45 -14.38 5.90 9.20
N PRO A 46 -14.41 7.19 8.84
CA PRO A 46 -13.21 8.02 8.75
C PRO A 46 -12.73 8.46 10.13
N THR A 47 -11.46 8.85 10.21
CA THR A 47 -10.94 9.69 11.31
C THR A 47 -11.33 11.16 11.07
N ASP A 48 -11.45 11.94 12.13
CA ASP A 48 -11.84 13.36 12.07
C ASP A 48 -10.68 14.30 11.72
N TYR A 49 -9.45 13.88 11.98
CA TYR A 49 -8.24 14.68 11.78
C TYR A 49 -7.02 13.82 11.46
N ILE A 50 -5.96 14.49 11.04
CA ILE A 50 -4.68 13.87 10.69
C ILE A 50 -3.63 14.27 11.73
N PHE A 51 -2.89 13.30 12.24
CA PHE A 51 -1.70 13.57 13.03
C PHE A 51 -0.58 14.02 12.09
N LYS A 52 -0.01 15.20 12.33
CA LYS A 52 1.10 15.72 11.53
C LYS A 52 2.31 15.79 12.43
N ASN A 53 3.41 15.22 11.98
CA ASN A 53 4.64 15.17 12.76
C ASN A 53 5.83 15.54 11.88
N ASN A 54 6.61 16.53 12.27
CA ASN A 54 7.85 16.87 11.56
C ASN A 54 9.04 16.33 12.34
N LEU A 55 9.72 15.35 11.75
CA LEU A 55 10.85 14.64 12.35
C LEU A 55 12.19 15.35 12.13
N LYS A 56 12.22 16.47 11.39
CA LYS A 56 13.41 17.28 11.13
C LYS A 56 13.71 18.23 12.28
N ILE A 57 13.98 17.65 13.45
CA ILE A 57 14.18 18.41 14.70
C ILE A 57 15.39 19.35 14.61
N ASP A 58 16.38 18.98 13.79
CA ASP A 58 17.56 19.78 13.49
C ASP A 58 17.24 21.14 12.82
N GLU A 59 16.10 21.25 12.12
CA GLU A 59 15.65 22.52 11.52
C GLU A 59 15.13 23.53 12.56
N ALA A 60 14.77 23.08 13.77
CA ALA A 60 14.25 23.95 14.83
C ALA A 60 15.34 24.77 15.57
N GLY A 61 16.63 24.48 15.36
CA GLY A 61 17.73 25.18 16.02
C GLY A 61 17.91 24.78 17.49
N ASP A 62 18.20 25.75 18.37
CA ASP A 62 18.35 25.48 19.81
C ASP A 62 16.98 25.33 20.48
N THR A 63 16.68 24.12 20.93
CA THR A 63 15.39 23.73 21.53
C THR A 63 15.47 23.53 23.04
N THR A 64 16.61 23.81 23.67
CA THR A 64 16.91 23.46 25.07
C THR A 64 15.92 24.06 26.08
N GLU A 65 15.37 25.25 25.78
CA GLU A 65 14.42 25.96 26.65
C GLU A 65 12.95 25.77 26.22
N MET A 66 12.69 25.03 25.14
CA MET A 66 11.33 24.85 24.60
C MET A 66 10.60 23.72 25.32
N THR A 67 9.33 23.94 25.63
CA THR A 67 8.42 22.85 25.99
C THR A 67 8.11 21.98 24.77
N VAL A 68 7.65 20.75 25.01
CA VAL A 68 7.24 19.82 23.92
C VAL A 68 6.21 20.46 22.98
N ARG A 69 5.27 21.23 23.53
CA ARG A 69 4.22 21.89 22.73
C ARG A 69 4.78 23.04 21.89
N GLU A 70 5.72 23.81 22.42
CA GLU A 70 6.37 24.90 21.68
C GLU A 70 7.24 24.33 20.56
N LEU A 71 7.97 23.24 20.83
CA LEU A 71 8.76 22.53 19.83
C LEU A 71 7.87 22.00 18.70
N ASP A 72 6.80 21.29 19.04
CA ASP A 72 5.82 20.78 18.07
C ASP A 72 5.23 21.90 17.20
N SER A 73 4.81 23.00 17.83
CA SER A 73 4.27 24.16 17.11
C SER A 73 5.29 24.80 16.16
N ALA A 74 6.54 24.93 16.61
CA ALA A 74 7.63 25.48 15.79
C ALA A 74 7.97 24.56 14.61
N LEU A 75 8.03 23.26 14.84
CA LEU A 75 8.31 22.25 13.83
C LEU A 75 7.22 22.19 12.75
N ILE A 76 5.95 22.31 13.13
CA ILE A 76 4.85 22.41 12.17
C ILE A 76 4.92 23.73 11.40
N ALA A 77 5.15 24.87 12.07
CA ALA A 77 5.26 26.15 11.39
C ALA A 77 6.45 26.22 10.41
N GLY A 78 7.55 25.54 10.76
CA GLY A 78 8.75 25.43 9.94
C GLY A 78 8.66 24.38 8.83
N SER A 79 7.72 23.43 8.91
CA SER A 79 7.60 22.32 7.96
C SER A 79 7.52 22.78 6.50
N LEU A 80 8.09 21.98 5.60
CA LEU A 80 8.04 22.26 4.17
C LEU A 80 6.65 21.95 3.60
N PHE A 81 6.02 20.87 4.08
CA PHE A 81 4.75 20.38 3.54
C PHE A 81 3.61 20.46 4.55
N LEU A 82 3.84 20.06 5.81
CA LEU A 82 2.73 19.78 6.75
C LEU A 82 1.85 21.00 7.04
N LYS A 83 2.42 22.21 7.07
CA LYS A 83 1.70 23.47 7.27
C LYS A 83 0.69 23.77 6.15
N ASP A 84 0.94 23.26 4.95
CA ASP A 84 0.13 23.53 3.75
C ASP A 84 -0.87 22.40 3.45
N ILE A 85 -0.79 21.28 4.19
CA ILE A 85 -1.74 20.18 4.08
C ILE A 85 -3.01 20.54 4.87
N SER A 86 -4.16 20.55 4.18
CA SER A 86 -5.49 20.66 4.77
C SER A 86 -6.05 19.29 5.11
N ASP A 87 -6.42 19.08 6.37
CA ASP A 87 -7.04 17.84 6.85
C ASP A 87 -8.30 17.51 6.08
N SER A 88 -9.17 18.50 5.83
CA SER A 88 -10.43 18.29 5.11
C SER A 88 -10.20 17.83 3.68
N ILE A 89 -9.31 18.50 2.92
CA ILE A 89 -9.02 18.13 1.53
C ILE A 89 -8.38 16.74 1.47
N PHE A 90 -7.44 16.48 2.38
CA PHE A 90 -6.76 15.20 2.46
C PHE A 90 -7.75 14.07 2.74
N LEU A 91 -8.51 14.18 3.84
CA LEU A 91 -9.44 13.14 4.28
C LEU A 91 -10.53 12.93 3.23
N GLU A 92 -11.13 14.00 2.69
CA GLU A 92 -12.14 13.88 1.64
C GLU A 92 -11.59 13.15 0.42
N THR A 93 -10.38 13.52 -0.05
CA THR A 93 -9.75 12.88 -1.22
C THR A 93 -9.47 11.40 -0.96
N PHE A 94 -8.90 11.08 0.20
CA PHE A 94 -8.55 9.71 0.59
C PHE A 94 -9.79 8.82 0.78
N ILE A 95 -10.79 9.29 1.52
CA ILE A 95 -12.02 8.54 1.80
C ILE A 95 -12.84 8.34 0.53
N ASN A 96 -13.02 9.39 -0.28
CA ASN A 96 -13.78 9.28 -1.53
C ASN A 96 -13.11 8.30 -2.50
N SER A 97 -11.77 8.33 -2.62
CA SER A 97 -11.08 7.40 -3.50
C SER A 97 -11.18 5.94 -3.02
N MET A 98 -11.18 5.73 -1.70
CA MET A 98 -11.39 4.43 -1.06
C MET A 98 -12.82 3.91 -1.31
N ILE A 99 -13.84 4.73 -1.07
CA ILE A 99 -15.25 4.40 -1.33
C ILE A 99 -15.43 3.99 -2.80
N VAL A 100 -14.95 4.82 -3.73
CA VAL A 100 -15.04 4.56 -5.17
C VAL A 100 -14.34 3.25 -5.54
N GLU A 101 -13.20 2.92 -4.93
CA GLU A 101 -12.53 1.66 -5.22
C GLU A 101 -13.24 0.46 -4.62
N PHE A 102 -13.84 0.57 -3.43
CA PHE A 102 -14.69 -0.48 -2.88
C PHE A 102 -15.91 -0.77 -3.76
N GLU A 103 -16.59 0.25 -4.26
CA GLU A 103 -17.69 0.08 -5.22
C GLU A 103 -17.22 -0.65 -6.48
N LYS A 104 -16.06 -0.27 -7.02
CA LYS A 104 -15.45 -0.94 -8.18
C LYS A 104 -15.03 -2.39 -7.89
N LEU A 105 -14.69 -2.72 -6.64
CA LEU A 105 -14.42 -4.08 -6.17
C LEU A 105 -15.70 -4.89 -5.91
N GLY A 106 -16.88 -4.27 -6.05
CA GLY A 106 -18.18 -4.94 -5.96
C GLY A 106 -18.83 -4.85 -4.57
N PHE A 107 -18.33 -4.00 -3.67
CA PHE A 107 -18.99 -3.77 -2.39
C PHE A 107 -20.17 -2.82 -2.53
N LYS A 108 -21.20 -3.04 -1.71
CA LYS A 108 -22.14 -1.99 -1.32
C LYS A 108 -21.50 -1.18 -0.20
N VAL A 109 -21.23 0.09 -0.46
CA VAL A 109 -20.52 0.95 0.50
C VAL A 109 -21.51 1.79 1.30
N TYR A 110 -21.26 1.88 2.60
CA TYR A 110 -22.05 2.64 3.56
C TYR A 110 -21.12 3.59 4.32
N THR A 111 -21.68 4.70 4.74
CA THR A 111 -21.06 5.69 5.63
C THR A 111 -21.79 5.69 6.97
N GLU A 112 -21.27 6.43 7.94
CA GLU A 112 -21.88 6.59 9.25
C GLU A 112 -23.33 7.08 9.19
N SER A 113 -23.67 7.94 8.22
CA SER A 113 -25.05 8.42 8.01
C SER A 113 -26.05 7.30 7.67
N SER A 114 -25.58 6.10 7.34
CA SER A 114 -26.40 4.94 7.00
C SER A 114 -26.33 3.82 8.05
N LEU A 115 -25.85 4.14 9.26
CA LEU A 115 -25.60 3.16 10.34
C LEU A 115 -26.81 2.27 10.63
N ASP A 116 -27.98 2.87 10.83
CA ASP A 116 -29.20 2.13 11.17
C ASP A 116 -29.53 1.08 10.10
N SER A 117 -29.40 1.43 8.82
CA SER A 117 -29.67 0.51 7.72
C SER A 117 -28.60 -0.59 7.62
N PHE A 118 -27.35 -0.27 7.94
CA PHE A 118 -26.23 -1.20 7.85
C PHE A 118 -26.31 -2.31 8.89
N LEU A 119 -26.74 -2.00 10.12
CA LEU A 119 -26.83 -2.99 11.21
C LEU A 119 -27.82 -4.13 10.92
N PHE A 120 -28.80 -3.92 10.03
CA PHE A 120 -29.79 -4.93 9.65
C PHE A 120 -29.43 -5.72 8.38
N ILE A 121 -28.22 -5.52 7.83
CA ILE A 121 -27.77 -6.27 6.65
C ILE A 121 -27.62 -7.76 6.99
N ARG A 122 -28.21 -8.61 6.13
CA ARG A 122 -28.12 -10.08 6.25
C ARG A 122 -26.99 -10.70 5.44
N SER A 123 -26.44 -9.98 4.47
CA SER A 123 -25.29 -10.43 3.67
C SER A 123 -23.98 -10.27 4.46
N THR A 124 -22.86 -10.65 3.86
CA THR A 124 -21.56 -10.51 4.53
C THR A 124 -21.18 -9.03 4.56
N ALA A 125 -21.15 -8.46 5.75
CA ALA A 125 -20.85 -7.05 5.97
C ALA A 125 -19.63 -6.84 6.87
N TYR A 126 -18.89 -5.76 6.63
CA TYR A 126 -17.69 -5.39 7.38
C TYR A 126 -17.73 -3.92 7.77
N ILE A 127 -17.24 -3.58 8.95
CA ILE A 127 -16.95 -2.22 9.38
C ILE A 127 -15.45 -2.03 9.25
N LEU A 128 -15.04 -1.08 8.41
CA LEU A 128 -13.67 -0.62 8.30
C LEU A 128 -13.57 0.74 9.00
N ASN A 129 -12.98 0.73 10.19
CA ASN A 129 -12.68 1.94 10.94
C ASN A 129 -11.25 2.40 10.63
N ILE A 130 -11.10 3.66 10.21
CA ILE A 130 -9.80 4.28 10.02
C ILE A 130 -9.43 4.92 11.36
N ALA A 131 -8.81 4.11 12.23
CA ALA A 131 -8.58 4.46 13.62
C ALA A 131 -7.58 5.61 13.76
N GLN A 132 -6.57 5.66 12.90
CA GLN A 132 -5.59 6.74 12.91
C GLN A 132 -4.96 6.94 11.53
N LEU A 133 -4.76 8.20 11.18
CA LEU A 133 -3.96 8.62 10.03
C LEU A 133 -2.90 9.62 10.51
N GLU A 134 -1.65 9.32 10.20
CA GLU A 134 -0.51 10.16 10.52
C GLU A 134 0.33 10.42 9.28
N VAL A 135 0.84 11.66 9.18
CA VAL A 135 1.73 12.12 8.13
C VAL A 135 3.00 12.65 8.76
N GLU A 136 4.13 12.04 8.41
CA GLU A 136 5.45 12.37 8.95
C GLU A 136 6.35 13.00 7.89
N GLU A 137 6.80 14.24 8.13
CA GLU A 137 7.83 14.89 7.32
C GLU A 137 9.22 14.54 7.85
N HIS A 138 10.11 14.07 6.98
CA HIS A 138 11.45 13.60 7.34
C HIS A 138 12.43 13.70 6.16
N TYR A 139 13.70 13.40 6.42
CA TYR A 139 14.71 13.21 5.37
C TYR A 139 14.73 11.76 4.89
N TYR A 140 14.82 11.60 3.57
CA TYR A 140 15.07 10.33 2.92
C TYR A 140 16.47 10.34 2.30
N GLU A 141 17.35 9.49 2.82
CA GLU A 141 18.73 9.39 2.36
C GLU A 141 18.78 8.66 1.01
N TYR A 142 19.25 9.35 -0.02
CA TYR A 142 19.54 8.77 -1.33
C TYR A 142 21.05 8.58 -1.49
N GLU A 143 21.46 7.36 -1.80
CA GLU A 143 22.85 7.02 -2.12
C GLU A 143 22.99 6.56 -3.57
N ASP A 144 23.96 7.12 -4.27
CA ASP A 144 24.37 6.70 -5.61
C ASP A 144 25.88 6.40 -5.63
N SER A 145 26.28 5.48 -6.48
CA SER A 145 27.67 5.06 -6.58
C SER A 145 28.06 4.66 -8.00
N GLU A 146 29.27 5.03 -8.42
CA GLU A 146 29.81 4.66 -9.73
C GLU A 146 31.31 4.35 -9.64
N ASN A 147 31.76 3.43 -10.49
CA ASN A 147 33.15 2.99 -10.56
C ASN A 147 33.90 3.77 -11.64
N PHE A 148 35.02 4.39 -11.26
CA PHE A 148 35.99 4.96 -12.19
C PHE A 148 37.35 4.32 -11.88
N ASP A 149 37.91 3.61 -12.87
CA ASP A 149 39.10 2.77 -12.73
C ASP A 149 39.01 1.80 -11.54
N ASP A 150 39.91 1.94 -10.56
CA ASP A 150 39.99 1.10 -9.35
C ASP A 150 39.24 1.70 -8.14
N TYR A 151 38.54 2.83 -8.33
CA TYR A 151 37.88 3.56 -7.24
C TYR A 151 36.36 3.56 -7.41
N VAL A 152 35.67 3.38 -6.28
CA VAL A 152 34.22 3.56 -6.18
C VAL A 152 33.95 4.93 -5.58
N TYR A 153 33.20 5.74 -6.31
CA TYR A 153 32.75 7.04 -5.85
C TYR A 153 31.32 6.92 -5.34
N TYR A 154 31.04 7.55 -4.20
CA TYR A 154 29.72 7.56 -3.58
C TYR A 154 29.22 9.00 -3.46
N LYS A 155 27.92 9.16 -3.56
CA LYS A 155 27.24 10.42 -3.26
C LYS A 155 25.96 10.16 -2.49
N THR A 156 25.92 10.72 -1.28
CA THR A 156 24.74 10.74 -0.42
C THR A 156 24.09 12.11 -0.46
N ILE A 157 22.76 12.14 -0.59
CA ILE A 157 21.94 13.35 -0.63
C ILE A 157 20.66 13.10 0.17
N ASP A 158 20.36 13.99 1.11
CA ASP A 158 19.11 13.99 1.85
C ASP A 158 18.00 14.66 1.03
N LEU A 159 16.90 13.93 0.83
CA LEU A 159 15.73 14.39 0.10
C LEU A 159 14.57 14.64 1.06
N ASN A 160 13.70 15.60 0.76
CA ASN A 160 12.51 15.80 1.57
C ASN A 160 11.51 14.67 1.30
N ALA A 161 10.90 14.15 2.36
CA ALA A 161 9.97 13.04 2.26
C ALA A 161 8.78 13.16 3.21
N LEU A 162 7.70 12.50 2.83
CA LEU A 162 6.49 12.31 3.62
C LEU A 162 6.16 10.82 3.73
N SER A 163 5.99 10.34 4.95
CA SER A 163 5.46 9.02 5.25
C SER A 163 4.01 9.12 5.67
N PHE A 164 3.16 8.24 5.13
CA PHE A 164 1.74 8.15 5.45
C PHE A 164 1.49 6.88 6.26
N ASN A 165 1.36 7.03 7.57
CA ASN A 165 1.14 5.93 8.51
C ASN A 165 -0.35 5.80 8.80
N ASN A 166 -0.91 4.62 8.57
CA ASN A 166 -2.34 4.39 8.66
C ASN A 166 -2.65 3.15 9.49
N TRP A 167 -3.58 3.29 10.43
CA TRP A 167 -4.12 2.22 11.24
C TRP A 167 -5.59 2.01 10.91
N PHE A 168 -5.94 0.76 10.63
CA PHE A 168 -7.30 0.35 10.30
C PHE A 168 -7.76 -0.73 11.26
N GLU A 169 -9.04 -0.70 11.62
CA GLU A 169 -9.69 -1.81 12.29
C GLU A 169 -10.76 -2.37 11.36
N LEU A 170 -10.69 -3.67 11.09
CA LEU A 170 -11.71 -4.37 10.34
C LEU A 170 -12.47 -5.31 11.26
N THR A 171 -13.79 -5.12 11.31
CA THR A 171 -14.69 -5.97 12.08
C THR A 171 -15.75 -6.54 11.17
N LYS A 172 -15.97 -7.86 11.23
CA LYS A 172 -17.09 -8.47 10.53
C LYS A 172 -18.37 -8.26 11.33
N LEU A 173 -19.46 -7.83 10.68
CA LEU A 173 -20.75 -7.64 11.33
C LEU A 173 -21.36 -8.99 11.73
N ASN A 174 -21.91 -9.07 12.95
CA ASN A 174 -22.54 -10.27 13.53
C ASN A 174 -21.69 -11.54 13.37
N PRO A 175 -20.43 -11.54 13.83
CA PRO A 175 -19.56 -12.68 13.62
C PRO A 175 -19.95 -13.82 14.58
N LYS A 176 -19.66 -15.07 14.19
CA LYS A 176 -19.87 -16.23 15.07
C LYS A 176 -18.84 -16.30 16.20
N GLU A 177 -17.68 -15.69 15.99
CA GLU A 177 -16.57 -15.56 16.94
C GLU A 177 -16.15 -14.08 16.94
N GLU A 178 -15.86 -13.51 18.10
CA GLU A 178 -15.32 -12.15 18.17
C GLU A 178 -13.99 -12.08 17.40
N GLY A 179 -13.80 -10.97 16.68
CA GLY A 179 -12.63 -10.85 15.81
C GLY A 179 -12.56 -9.48 15.16
N ARG A 180 -12.07 -8.50 15.93
CA ARG A 180 -11.51 -7.27 15.38
C ARG A 180 -10.11 -7.59 14.88
N LYS A 181 -9.74 -7.03 13.72
CA LYS A 181 -8.38 -7.11 13.20
C LYS A 181 -7.82 -5.72 13.01
N VAL A 182 -6.65 -5.48 13.58
CA VAL A 182 -5.94 -4.23 13.46
C VAL A 182 -4.89 -4.37 12.37
N PHE A 183 -4.89 -3.43 11.44
CA PHE A 183 -3.98 -3.38 10.32
C PHE A 183 -3.18 -2.09 10.35
N TYR A 184 -1.93 -2.20 9.96
CA TYR A 184 -1.05 -1.08 9.72
C TYR A 184 -0.59 -1.07 8.25
N ALA A 185 -0.53 0.11 7.66
CA ALA A 185 0.11 0.35 6.38
C ALA A 185 0.89 1.66 6.42
N THR A 186 2.06 1.64 5.80
CA THR A 186 2.90 2.82 5.61
C THR A 186 3.39 2.89 4.18
N GLU A 187 3.47 4.10 3.66
CA GLU A 187 3.96 4.42 2.33
C GLU A 187 4.71 5.74 2.41
N THR A 188 5.83 5.85 1.69
CA THR A 188 6.66 7.05 1.68
C THR A 188 6.75 7.62 0.27
N ILE A 189 6.60 8.94 0.13
CA ILE A 189 6.99 9.68 -1.05
C ILE A 189 8.14 10.60 -0.69
N ALA A 190 9.05 10.80 -1.64
CA ALA A 190 10.17 11.71 -1.48
C ALA A 190 10.37 12.52 -2.77
N ASP A 191 11.12 13.59 -2.66
CA ASP A 191 11.69 14.27 -3.82
C ASP A 191 12.40 13.26 -4.72
N ARG A 192 12.46 13.54 -6.01
CA ARG A 192 13.11 12.67 -6.98
C ARG A 192 14.40 13.28 -7.47
N ILE A 193 15.47 12.51 -7.36
CA ILE A 193 16.77 12.89 -7.90
C ILE A 193 17.04 12.18 -9.22
N ASN A 194 17.57 12.92 -10.17
CA ASN A 194 18.23 12.37 -11.35
C ASN A 194 19.65 12.89 -11.36
N GLY A 195 20.60 11.99 -11.11
CA GLY A 195 22.01 12.32 -11.05
C GLY A 195 22.88 11.28 -11.73
N TYR A 196 24.12 11.67 -11.99
CA TYR A 196 25.13 10.83 -12.61
C TYR A 196 26.53 11.38 -12.31
N PHE A 197 27.53 10.49 -12.29
CA PHE A 197 28.91 10.92 -12.16
C PHE A 197 29.48 11.31 -13.54
N THR A 198 30.40 12.27 -13.52
CA THR A 198 31.15 12.70 -14.69
C THR A 198 32.62 12.78 -14.33
N GLU A 199 33.48 12.19 -15.16
CA GLU A 199 34.93 12.29 -15.01
C GLU A 199 35.50 13.29 -16.02
N ASN A 200 36.40 14.14 -15.54
CA ASN A 200 37.20 14.99 -16.40
C ASN A 200 38.42 14.22 -16.93
N ILE A 201 38.41 13.87 -18.22
CA ILE A 201 39.45 13.10 -18.91
C ILE A 201 40.88 13.67 -18.84
N PHE A 202 41.04 14.96 -18.52
CA PHE A 202 42.35 15.61 -18.42
C PHE A 202 42.90 15.69 -17.00
N THR A 203 42.04 15.57 -15.99
CA THR A 203 42.42 15.75 -14.57
C THR A 203 42.10 14.54 -13.70
N GLY A 204 41.29 13.59 -14.20
CA GLY A 204 40.74 12.48 -13.41
C GLY A 204 39.71 12.93 -12.36
N GLU A 205 39.31 14.20 -12.36
CA GLU A 205 38.37 14.72 -11.37
C GLU A 205 36.95 14.19 -11.64
N VAL A 206 36.39 13.45 -10.68
CA VAL A 206 35.02 12.94 -10.71
C VAL A 206 34.09 13.92 -10.00
N LYS A 207 32.98 14.27 -10.67
CA LYS A 207 31.93 15.17 -10.17
C LYS A 207 30.56 14.53 -10.31
N TYR A 208 29.75 14.61 -9.27
CA TYR A 208 28.34 14.25 -9.33
C TYR A 208 27.50 15.43 -9.80
N LYS A 209 26.74 15.25 -10.88
CA LYS A 209 25.78 16.23 -11.38
C LYS A 209 24.39 15.71 -11.14
N TYR A 210 23.50 16.54 -10.64
CA TYR A 210 22.14 16.12 -10.35
C TYR A 210 21.13 17.26 -10.45
N TYR A 211 19.86 16.88 -10.59
CA TYR A 211 18.70 17.73 -10.49
C TYR A 211 17.68 17.07 -9.57
N ILE A 212 17.09 17.84 -8.66
CA ILE A 212 16.03 17.40 -7.76
C ILE A 212 14.69 17.94 -8.29
N SER A 213 13.74 17.03 -8.47
CA SER A 213 12.33 17.33 -8.69
C SER A 213 11.60 17.25 -7.37
N GLU A 214 11.23 18.41 -6.84
CA GLU A 214 10.57 18.53 -5.54
C GLU A 214 9.12 18.04 -5.59
N ILE A 215 8.66 17.42 -4.50
CA ILE A 215 7.24 17.16 -4.30
C ILE A 215 6.52 18.45 -3.89
N ASP A 216 5.30 18.65 -4.36
CA ASP A 216 4.43 19.75 -3.97
C ASP A 216 3.12 19.24 -3.35
N THR A 217 2.30 20.15 -2.83
CA THR A 217 1.02 19.81 -2.21
C THR A 217 0.06 19.12 -3.18
N ASP A 218 0.12 19.44 -4.47
CA ASP A 218 -0.70 18.78 -5.50
C ASP A 218 -0.29 17.31 -5.69
N ILE A 219 1.01 17.00 -5.69
CA ILE A 219 1.54 15.64 -5.70
C ILE A 219 1.06 14.90 -4.44
N ILE A 220 1.11 15.55 -3.27
CA ILE A 220 0.68 14.96 -2.00
C ILE A 220 -0.80 14.55 -2.07
N TYR A 221 -1.72 15.45 -2.47
CA TYR A 221 -3.14 15.12 -2.56
C TYR A 221 -3.45 14.06 -3.62
N ARG A 222 -2.76 14.07 -4.77
CA ARG A 222 -2.85 12.97 -5.75
C ARG A 222 -2.41 11.64 -5.15
N TYR A 223 -1.38 11.66 -4.29
CA TYR A 223 -0.93 10.45 -3.61
C TYR A 223 -1.96 9.95 -2.60
N CYS A 224 -2.65 10.84 -1.87
CA CYS A 224 -3.77 10.46 -1.00
C CYS A 224 -4.87 9.70 -1.77
N GLU A 225 -5.19 10.15 -2.98
CA GLU A 225 -6.15 9.46 -3.84
C GLU A 225 -5.67 8.02 -4.13
N ILE A 226 -4.39 7.85 -4.48
CA ILE A 226 -3.78 6.54 -4.75
C ILE A 226 -3.83 5.64 -3.50
N LEU A 227 -3.55 6.20 -2.32
CA LEU A 227 -3.56 5.46 -1.06
C LEU A 227 -4.95 4.94 -0.71
N GLY A 228 -6.00 5.76 -0.83
CA GLY A 228 -7.36 5.32 -0.55
C GLY A 228 -7.79 4.14 -1.43
N ARG A 229 -7.48 4.20 -2.74
CA ARG A 229 -7.70 3.07 -3.67
C ARG A 229 -6.89 1.84 -3.27
N ARG A 230 -5.62 2.03 -2.91
CA ARG A 230 -4.70 0.94 -2.53
C ARG A 230 -5.21 0.20 -1.29
N TYR A 231 -5.63 0.92 -0.26
CA TYR A 231 -6.08 0.33 1.00
C TYR A 231 -7.48 -0.30 0.93
N ALA A 232 -8.36 0.18 0.03
CA ALA A 232 -9.54 -0.57 -0.36
C ALA A 232 -9.16 -1.93 -0.97
N GLY A 233 -8.17 -1.93 -1.86
CA GLY A 233 -7.60 -3.16 -2.45
C GLY A 233 -7.02 -4.10 -1.40
N TYR A 234 -6.23 -3.60 -0.45
CA TYR A 234 -5.68 -4.42 0.65
C TYR A 234 -6.77 -5.00 1.55
N THR A 235 -7.85 -4.26 1.79
CA THR A 235 -9.02 -4.76 2.53
C THR A 235 -9.70 -5.90 1.78
N TYR A 236 -9.90 -5.76 0.47
CA TYR A 236 -10.45 -6.83 -0.36
C TYR A 236 -9.54 -8.06 -0.40
N ASP A 237 -8.24 -7.85 -0.58
CA ASP A 237 -7.24 -8.93 -0.56
C ASP A 237 -7.28 -9.68 0.78
N TYR A 238 -7.43 -8.99 1.90
CA TYR A 238 -7.61 -9.63 3.20
C TYR A 238 -8.84 -10.52 3.24
N ILE A 239 -10.01 -10.01 2.82
CA ILE A 239 -11.25 -10.78 2.80
C ILE A 239 -11.15 -11.99 1.85
N LEU A 240 -10.54 -11.80 0.68
CA LEU A 240 -10.23 -12.87 -0.28
C LEU A 240 -9.35 -13.95 0.38
N ASN A 241 -8.31 -13.57 1.10
CA ASN A 241 -7.40 -14.52 1.74
C ASN A 241 -8.00 -15.22 2.95
N GLU A 242 -8.95 -14.60 3.64
CA GLU A 242 -9.80 -15.24 4.65
C GLU A 242 -10.68 -16.33 4.02
N TYR A 243 -11.26 -16.06 2.86
CA TYR A 243 -12.02 -17.06 2.11
C TYR A 243 -11.11 -18.21 1.64
N ILE A 244 -9.92 -17.90 1.13
CA ILE A 244 -8.94 -18.93 0.74
C ILE A 244 -8.59 -19.81 1.94
N ALA A 245 -8.31 -19.22 3.11
CA ALA A 245 -7.99 -19.96 4.32
C ALA A 245 -9.09 -20.98 4.69
N LYS A 246 -10.35 -20.54 4.67
CA LYS A 246 -11.52 -21.36 5.04
C LYS A 246 -11.81 -22.50 4.06
N ASN A 247 -11.41 -22.33 2.80
CA ASN A 247 -11.63 -23.32 1.74
C ASN A 247 -10.34 -24.07 1.36
N PHE A 248 -9.24 -23.84 2.07
CA PHE A 248 -7.97 -24.52 1.80
C PHE A 248 -7.98 -25.93 2.40
N PRO A 249 -7.41 -26.95 1.72
CA PRO A 249 -7.30 -28.28 2.29
C PRO A 249 -6.48 -28.28 3.59
N ALA A 250 -7.06 -28.80 4.68
CA ALA A 250 -6.44 -28.79 6.01
C ALA A 250 -5.07 -29.49 6.08
N ASN A 251 -4.79 -30.41 5.15
CA ASN A 251 -3.53 -31.12 5.05
C ASN A 251 -2.46 -30.41 4.19
N LYS A 252 -2.73 -29.20 3.72
CA LYS A 252 -1.79 -28.42 2.90
C LYS A 252 -1.48 -27.08 3.55
N LYS A 253 -0.21 -26.69 3.51
CA LYS A 253 0.21 -25.34 3.91
C LYS A 253 0.05 -24.38 2.74
N ARG A 254 -0.58 -23.23 3.01
CA ARG A 254 -0.65 -22.12 2.07
C ARG A 254 0.74 -21.54 1.82
N ARG A 255 1.07 -21.29 0.55
CA ARG A 255 2.33 -20.69 0.11
C ARG A 255 2.21 -19.20 -0.15
N TYR A 256 1.06 -18.76 -0.65
CA TYR A 256 0.88 -17.39 -1.12
C TYR A 256 -0.29 -16.70 -0.44
N TYR A 257 -0.07 -15.42 -0.19
CA TYR A 257 -1.13 -14.46 0.06
C TYR A 257 -1.49 -13.83 -1.28
N MET A 258 -2.73 -14.00 -1.72
CA MET A 258 -3.16 -13.59 -3.06
C MET A 258 -3.58 -12.13 -3.06
N ARG A 259 -3.38 -11.44 -4.18
CA ARG A 259 -3.83 -10.07 -4.42
C ARG A 259 -4.59 -10.01 -5.73
N TYR A 260 -5.74 -9.36 -5.71
CA TYR A 260 -6.51 -9.08 -6.90
C TYR A 260 -6.23 -7.66 -7.39
N ASN A 261 -5.66 -7.54 -8.58
CA ASN A 261 -5.53 -6.27 -9.27
C ASN A 261 -6.71 -6.08 -10.22
N ARG A 262 -7.66 -5.24 -9.82
CA ARG A 262 -8.85 -4.94 -10.60
C ARG A 262 -8.55 -4.18 -11.90
N GLN A 263 -7.49 -3.39 -11.96
CA GLN A 263 -7.21 -2.53 -13.13
C GLN A 263 -6.90 -3.35 -14.39
N ASN A 264 -6.20 -4.47 -14.24
CA ASN A 264 -5.83 -5.39 -15.32
C ASN A 264 -6.49 -6.77 -15.17
N ASN A 265 -7.38 -6.95 -14.18
CA ASN A 265 -8.00 -8.22 -13.81
C ASN A 265 -6.99 -9.35 -13.53
N SER A 266 -5.83 -9.03 -12.96
CA SER A 266 -4.82 -10.03 -12.59
C SER A 266 -4.96 -10.51 -11.15
N LEU A 267 -4.48 -11.73 -10.92
CA LEU A 267 -4.47 -12.38 -9.61
C LEU A 267 -3.08 -12.93 -9.35
N ASP A 268 -2.36 -12.27 -8.45
CA ASP A 268 -0.93 -12.45 -8.25
C ASP A 268 -0.59 -12.60 -6.75
N PRO A 269 0.56 -13.17 -6.38
CA PRO A 269 1.03 -13.10 -4.99
C PRO A 269 1.27 -11.65 -4.56
N ALA A 270 0.75 -11.26 -3.39
CA ALA A 270 0.83 -9.88 -2.89
C ALA A 270 2.25 -9.43 -2.50
N SER A 271 3.13 -10.37 -2.14
CA SER A 271 4.46 -10.07 -1.58
C SER A 271 4.35 -9.06 -0.41
N ARG A 272 4.97 -7.88 -0.53
CA ARG A 272 4.92 -6.78 0.44
C ARG A 272 3.72 -5.83 0.26
N ASN A 273 2.98 -5.93 -0.85
CA ASN A 273 1.85 -5.06 -1.14
C ASN A 273 0.57 -5.55 -0.44
N ARG A 274 0.54 -5.44 0.88
CA ARG A 274 -0.58 -5.84 1.75
C ARG A 274 -0.47 -5.17 3.11
N PHE A 275 -1.56 -5.20 3.87
CA PHE A 275 -1.53 -4.79 5.28
C PHE A 275 -0.51 -5.60 6.10
N ILE A 276 0.12 -4.92 7.05
CA ILE A 276 0.76 -5.54 8.20
C ILE A 276 -0.35 -5.79 9.22
N ILE A 277 -0.51 -7.04 9.65
CA ILE A 277 -1.48 -7.40 10.68
C ILE A 277 -0.81 -7.19 12.02
N LEU A 278 -1.37 -6.33 12.86
CA LEU A 278 -0.95 -6.20 14.24
C LEU A 278 -1.70 -7.28 15.02
N GLU A 279 -0.97 -8.23 15.58
CA GLU A 279 -1.54 -9.21 16.51
C GLU A 279 -1.83 -8.51 17.84
N ASP A 280 -2.91 -8.93 18.50
CA ASP A 280 -3.14 -8.64 19.92
C ASP A 280 -2.21 -9.52 20.79
#